data_AF-A0A9D5J9V4-F1
#
_entry.id   AF-A0A9D5J9V4-F1
#
_cell.length_a   1.000
_cell.length_b   1.000
_cell.length_c   1.000
_cell.angle_alpha   90.00
_cell.angle_beta   90.00
_cell.angle_gamma   90.00
#
_symmetry.space_group_name_H-M   'P 1'
#
loop_
_entity.id
_entity.type
_entity.pdbx_description
1 polymer ?
#
loop_
_entity_poly.entity_id
_entity_poly.type
_entity_poly.pdbx_seq_one_letter_code
_entity_poly.pdbx_strand_id
1 'polypeptide(L)'
;MDGRVYVLGGNASTLAFVSSLRPEKGQVTAYLVPVAWTPAGVTLGEGWQRVNIAADNIGGWVDSTFAPEDERAFVTPLRDLEMLVRVGWHAEVPETLGEAQLVNPEDVPEDVLDGLDRPLAMLTQCAVCRRMCVRDDFVWNERRLCAWDYHAAVFGKRGPWRSEPYEDRLFATLPRAAYVAPGLLGELDVTPVLAVAGLSEDKMRRLVNLAIVDGDGAAFMAVRTVEGMTVLRER
;
A
#
# COMPACT_ATOMS: atom_id res chain seq x y z
N MET A 1 -17.08 -14.57 -20.80
CA MET A 1 -15.62 -14.56 -20.94
C MET A 1 -15.13 -13.72 -19.80
N ASP A 2 -14.22 -14.23 -18.97
CA ASP A 2 -13.68 -13.43 -17.88
C ASP A 2 -13.05 -12.16 -18.46
N GLY A 3 -13.38 -11.01 -17.86
CA GLY A 3 -12.93 -9.70 -18.34
C GLY A 3 -11.40 -9.68 -18.44
N ARG A 4 -10.89 -9.13 -19.55
CA ARG A 4 -9.45 -8.94 -19.76
C ARG A 4 -9.15 -7.47 -19.95
N VAL A 5 -8.00 -7.04 -19.48
CA VAL A 5 -7.57 -5.65 -19.56
C VAL A 5 -6.15 -5.54 -20.09
N TYR A 6 -5.87 -4.41 -20.73
CA TYR A 6 -4.54 -4.02 -21.13
C TYR A 6 -4.11 -2.86 -20.25
N VAL A 7 -3.03 -3.02 -19.50
CA VAL A 7 -2.46 -1.95 -18.68
C VAL A 7 -1.79 -0.95 -19.61
N LEU A 8 -2.17 0.32 -19.53
CA LEU A 8 -1.56 1.40 -20.32
C LEU A 8 -0.26 1.89 -19.66
N GLY A 9 -0.26 1.98 -18.34
CA GLY A 9 0.85 2.48 -17.54
C GLY A 9 0.42 2.73 -16.10
N GLY A 10 1.34 3.21 -15.28
CA GLY A 10 1.08 3.55 -13.90
C GLY A 10 2.14 4.49 -13.34
N ASN A 11 1.94 4.96 -12.11
CA ASN A 11 2.86 5.83 -11.39
C ASN A 11 2.77 5.65 -9.87
N ALA A 12 3.27 6.63 -9.10
CA ALA A 12 3.27 6.60 -7.64
C ALA A 12 1.86 6.53 -6.99
N SER A 13 0.79 6.76 -7.74
CA SER A 13 -0.56 6.93 -7.20
C SER A 13 -1.68 6.28 -8.01
N THR A 14 -1.41 5.88 -9.25
CA THR A 14 -2.44 5.46 -10.20
C THR A 14 -1.90 4.39 -11.14
N LEU A 15 -2.71 3.37 -11.43
CA LEU A 15 -2.54 2.40 -12.52
C LEU A 15 -3.67 2.62 -13.53
N ALA A 16 -3.37 2.70 -14.81
CA ALA A 16 -4.38 2.83 -15.86
C ALA A 16 -4.47 1.56 -16.70
N PHE A 17 -5.70 1.16 -17.01
CA PHE A 17 -5.96 0.08 -17.97
C PHE A 17 -7.15 0.40 -18.88
N VAL A 18 -7.26 -0.34 -19.97
CA VAL A 18 -8.45 -0.37 -20.85
C VAL A 18 -8.95 -1.81 -20.97
N SER A 19 -10.27 -2.01 -21.06
CA SER A 19 -10.85 -3.32 -21.41
C SER A 19 -11.31 -3.38 -22.87
N SER A 20 -11.33 -2.24 -23.55
CA SER A 20 -11.81 -2.08 -24.92
C SER A 20 -11.11 -0.92 -25.58
N LEU A 21 -10.71 -1.10 -26.84
CA LEU A 21 -10.21 -0.03 -27.70
C LEU A 21 -11.21 0.36 -28.79
N ARG A 22 -12.44 -0.19 -28.74
CA ARG A 22 -13.51 0.23 -29.65
C ARG A 22 -13.96 1.64 -29.27
N PRO A 23 -13.79 2.64 -30.15
CA PRO A 23 -14.15 4.00 -29.82
C PRO A 23 -15.66 4.16 -29.78
N GLU A 24 -16.17 4.70 -28.68
CA GLU A 24 -17.55 5.16 -28.56
C GLU A 24 -17.57 6.68 -28.76
N LYS A 25 -18.25 7.16 -29.81
CA LYS A 25 -18.27 8.60 -30.17
C LYS A 25 -16.86 9.21 -30.31
N GLY A 26 -15.90 8.43 -30.80
CA GLY A 26 -14.50 8.84 -30.98
C GLY A 26 -13.64 8.79 -29.72
N GLN A 27 -14.15 8.22 -28.62
CA GLN A 27 -13.44 8.13 -27.35
C GLN A 27 -13.24 6.68 -26.90
N VAL A 28 -12.13 6.42 -26.22
CA VAL A 28 -11.84 5.17 -25.51
C VAL A 28 -11.91 5.44 -24.02
N THR A 29 -12.50 4.54 -23.25
CA THR A 29 -12.57 4.66 -21.79
C THR A 29 -11.38 3.93 -21.15
N ALA A 30 -10.53 4.68 -20.47
CA ALA A 30 -9.54 4.12 -19.54
C ALA A 30 -10.10 4.11 -18.11
N TYR A 31 -9.63 3.15 -17.33
CA TYR A 31 -9.92 2.97 -15.93
C TYR A 31 -8.67 3.30 -15.13
N LEU A 32 -8.79 4.25 -14.20
CA LEU A 32 -7.74 4.63 -13.27
C LEU A 32 -7.99 3.95 -11.94
N VAL A 33 -7.05 3.09 -11.54
CA VAL A 33 -7.05 2.40 -10.26
C VAL A 33 -6.09 3.12 -9.32
N PRO A 34 -6.54 3.57 -8.13
CA PRO A 34 -5.64 4.16 -7.15
C PRO A 34 -4.58 3.16 -6.68
N VAL A 35 -3.36 3.63 -6.45
CA VAL A 35 -2.21 2.82 -6.02
C VAL A 35 -1.53 3.48 -4.82
N ALA A 36 -1.08 2.67 -3.86
CA ALA A 36 -0.21 3.09 -2.78
C ALA A 36 1.06 2.23 -2.74
N TRP A 37 2.22 2.90 -2.72
CA TRP A 37 3.51 2.26 -2.49
C TRP A 37 3.80 2.22 -1.00
N THR A 38 3.68 1.04 -0.40
CA THR A 38 3.89 0.85 1.05
C THR A 38 5.18 0.07 1.31
N PRO A 39 5.71 0.10 2.55
CA PRO A 39 6.85 -0.76 2.91
C PRO A 39 6.58 -2.27 2.78
N ALA A 40 5.32 -2.70 2.71
CA ALA A 40 4.94 -4.10 2.47
C ALA A 40 4.77 -4.42 0.96
N GLY A 41 5.03 -3.45 0.07
CA GLY A 41 4.79 -3.56 -1.37
C GLY A 41 3.65 -2.66 -1.84
N VAL A 42 3.20 -2.90 -3.07
CA VAL A 42 2.14 -2.11 -3.72
C VAL A 42 0.77 -2.56 -3.22
N THR A 43 -0.16 -1.62 -3.06
CA THR A 43 -1.56 -1.89 -2.73
C THR A 43 -2.48 -1.11 -3.65
N LEU A 44 -3.47 -1.80 -4.21
CA LEU A 44 -4.47 -1.19 -5.08
C LEU A 44 -5.69 -0.73 -4.28
N GLY A 45 -6.27 0.37 -4.73
CA GLY A 45 -7.40 1.00 -4.07
C GLY A 45 -8.76 0.57 -4.61
N GLU A 46 -9.74 0.55 -3.72
CA GLU A 46 -11.14 0.59 -4.10
C GLU A 46 -11.47 1.93 -4.80
N GLY A 47 -12.38 1.90 -5.79
CA GLY A 47 -12.89 3.12 -6.43
C GLY A 47 -12.24 3.49 -7.75
N TRP A 48 -12.32 2.58 -8.73
CA TRP A 48 -11.80 2.83 -10.08
C TRP A 48 -12.53 3.99 -10.75
N GLN A 49 -11.77 4.94 -11.30
CA GLN A 49 -12.31 6.09 -11.99
C GLN A 49 -12.32 5.85 -13.49
N ARG A 50 -13.36 6.31 -14.18
CA ARG A 50 -13.46 6.23 -15.64
C ARG A 50 -13.03 7.55 -16.26
N VAL A 51 -12.15 7.49 -17.24
CA VAL A 51 -11.71 8.66 -18.01
C VAL A 51 -11.88 8.36 -19.49
N ASN A 52 -12.50 9.29 -20.21
CA ASN A 52 -12.63 9.19 -21.66
C ASN A 52 -11.46 9.91 -22.32
N ILE A 53 -10.75 9.17 -23.17
CA ILE A 53 -9.58 9.63 -23.92
C ILE A 53 -9.98 9.68 -25.39
N ALA A 54 -9.53 10.71 -26.12
CA ALA A 54 -9.70 10.73 -27.57
C ALA A 54 -8.94 9.54 -28.18
N ALA A 55 -9.61 8.73 -29.00
CA ALA A 55 -9.06 7.48 -29.49
C ALA A 55 -7.78 7.65 -30.33
N ASP A 56 -7.61 8.82 -30.95
CA ASP A 56 -6.44 9.23 -31.73
C ASP A 56 -5.30 9.85 -30.89
N ASN A 57 -5.52 10.06 -29.59
CA ASN A 57 -4.56 10.72 -28.68
C ASN A 57 -4.27 9.89 -27.43
N ILE A 58 -4.35 8.56 -27.51
CA ILE A 58 -3.99 7.69 -26.38
C ILE A 58 -2.53 7.92 -25.96
N GLY A 59 -1.60 8.00 -26.92
CA GLY A 59 -0.19 8.26 -26.64
C GLY A 59 0.06 9.58 -25.91
N GLY A 60 -0.49 10.68 -26.42
CA GLY A 60 -0.33 11.98 -25.76
C GLY A 60 -0.99 12.04 -24.37
N TRP A 61 -2.09 11.31 -24.16
CA TRP A 61 -2.70 11.19 -22.84
C TRP A 61 -1.80 10.40 -21.88
N VAL A 62 -1.25 9.26 -22.31
CA VAL A 62 -0.33 8.44 -21.52
C VAL A 62 0.90 9.24 -21.12
N ASP A 63 1.55 9.93 -22.06
CA ASP A 63 2.74 10.77 -21.79
C ASP A 63 2.44 11.88 -20.78
N SER A 64 1.26 12.49 -20.85
CA SER A 64 0.85 13.54 -19.91
C SER A 64 0.46 13.01 -18.52
N THR A 65 -0.02 11.76 -18.44
CA THR A 65 -0.53 11.14 -17.20
C THR A 65 0.60 10.44 -16.43
N PHE A 66 1.57 9.87 -17.15
CA PHE A 66 2.69 9.10 -16.62
C PHE A 66 4.00 9.73 -17.09
N ALA A 67 4.25 10.93 -16.58
CA ALA A 67 5.40 11.72 -16.95
C ALA A 67 6.71 11.01 -16.55
N PRO A 68 7.74 11.00 -17.42
CA PRO A 68 9.00 10.27 -17.18
C PRO A 68 9.81 10.81 -16.00
N GLU A 69 9.49 12.00 -15.51
CA GLU A 69 10.10 12.58 -14.31
C GLU A 69 9.61 11.95 -13.00
N ASP A 70 8.50 11.19 -13.02
CA ASP A 70 8.05 10.40 -11.88
C ASP A 70 8.84 9.09 -11.82
N GLU A 71 9.62 8.91 -10.74
CA GLU A 71 10.48 7.73 -10.51
C GLU A 71 9.71 6.39 -10.52
N ARG A 72 8.40 6.42 -10.25
CA ARG A 72 7.54 5.23 -10.25
C ARG A 72 6.69 5.13 -11.51
N ALA A 73 6.82 6.07 -12.46
CA ALA A 73 6.08 6.01 -13.69
C ALA A 73 6.61 4.91 -14.62
N PHE A 74 5.67 4.21 -15.26
CA PHE A 74 5.94 3.30 -16.34
C PHE A 74 4.82 3.38 -17.37
N VAL A 75 5.17 3.06 -18.62
CA VAL A 75 4.26 3.03 -19.75
C VAL A 75 4.50 1.74 -20.52
N THR A 76 3.44 1.02 -20.81
CA THR A 76 3.52 -0.22 -21.60
C THR A 76 3.60 0.10 -23.10
N PRO A 77 4.05 -0.85 -23.95
CA PRO A 77 4.24 -0.59 -25.36
C PRO A 77 2.94 -0.21 -26.09
N LEU A 78 2.87 1.01 -26.64
CA LEU A 78 1.68 1.47 -27.38
C LEU A 78 1.49 0.75 -28.73
N ARG A 79 2.55 0.14 -29.28
CA ARG A 79 2.47 -0.64 -30.53
C ARG A 79 1.49 -1.81 -30.43
N ASP A 80 1.38 -2.41 -29.24
CA ASP A 80 0.53 -3.58 -29.02
C ASP A 80 -0.94 -3.16 -28.93
N LEU A 81 -1.23 -1.91 -28.53
CA LEU A 81 -2.55 -1.31 -28.66
C LEU A 81 -2.99 -1.20 -30.13
N GLU A 82 -2.10 -0.82 -31.04
CA GLU A 82 -2.45 -0.77 -32.48
C GLU A 82 -2.85 -2.14 -33.00
N MET A 83 -2.14 -3.19 -32.58
CA MET A 83 -2.51 -4.56 -32.91
C MET A 83 -3.88 -4.92 -32.35
N LEU A 84 -4.15 -4.61 -31.08
CA LEU A 84 -5.43 -4.87 -30.42
C LEU A 84 -6.59 -4.12 -31.10
N VAL A 85 -6.38 -2.89 -31.55
CA VAL A 85 -7.34 -2.12 -32.36
C VAL A 85 -7.62 -2.84 -33.68
N ARG A 86 -6.57 -3.27 -34.40
CA ARG A 86 -6.70 -3.94 -35.70
C ARG A 86 -7.48 -5.25 -35.63
N VAL A 87 -7.32 -6.02 -34.55
CA VAL A 87 -8.09 -7.27 -34.34
C VAL A 87 -9.48 -7.03 -33.74
N GLY A 88 -9.84 -5.76 -33.48
CA GLY A 88 -11.15 -5.39 -32.94
C GLY A 88 -11.37 -5.88 -31.51
N TRP A 89 -10.29 -5.98 -30.71
CA TRP A 89 -10.31 -6.49 -29.34
C TRP A 89 -11.27 -5.67 -28.46
N HIS A 90 -12.05 -6.39 -27.68
CA HIS A 90 -13.05 -5.85 -26.76
C HIS A 90 -13.35 -6.90 -25.69
N ALA A 91 -13.33 -6.48 -24.43
CA ALA A 91 -13.71 -7.27 -23.29
C ALA A 91 -14.52 -6.44 -22.30
N GLU A 92 -15.35 -7.14 -21.51
CA GLU A 92 -15.99 -6.54 -20.35
C GLU A 92 -14.94 -6.17 -19.30
N VAL A 93 -15.23 -5.11 -18.55
CA VAL A 93 -14.39 -4.69 -17.42
C VAL A 93 -14.54 -5.73 -16.32
N PRO A 94 -13.45 -6.30 -15.80
CA PRO A 94 -13.57 -7.31 -14.78
C PRO A 94 -14.01 -6.69 -13.45
N GLU A 95 -14.69 -7.47 -12.60
CA GLU A 95 -15.10 -7.03 -11.25
C GLU A 95 -13.90 -6.92 -10.30
N THR A 96 -12.85 -7.69 -10.57
CA THR A 96 -11.59 -7.72 -9.82
C THR A 96 -10.43 -7.61 -10.80
N LEU A 97 -9.31 -7.06 -10.36
CA LEU A 97 -8.13 -6.89 -11.20
C LEU A 97 -6.98 -7.68 -10.58
N GLY A 98 -6.71 -8.85 -11.13
CA GLY A 98 -5.56 -9.69 -10.82
C GLY A 98 -4.70 -9.94 -12.05
N GLU A 99 -3.56 -10.61 -11.87
CA GLU A 99 -2.62 -10.89 -12.97
C GLU A 99 -3.28 -11.68 -14.11
N ALA A 100 -4.15 -12.65 -13.78
CA ALA A 100 -4.83 -13.50 -14.76
C ALA A 100 -5.77 -12.74 -15.71
N GLN A 101 -6.16 -11.50 -15.37
CA GLN A 101 -6.99 -10.64 -16.21
C GLN A 101 -6.15 -9.76 -17.15
N LEU A 102 -4.82 -9.73 -17.02
CA LEU A 102 -3.94 -8.93 -17.86
C LEU A 102 -3.73 -9.57 -19.24
N VAL A 103 -3.72 -8.74 -20.28
CA VAL A 103 -3.29 -9.11 -21.63
C VAL A 103 -1.78 -9.01 -21.80
N ASN A 104 -1.14 -8.13 -21.04
CA ASN A 104 0.29 -7.78 -21.13
C ASN A 104 1.00 -7.80 -19.77
N PRO A 105 0.92 -8.88 -18.97
CA PRO A 105 1.57 -8.95 -17.65
C PRO A 105 3.09 -8.74 -17.73
N GLU A 106 3.73 -9.16 -18.82
CA GLU A 106 5.18 -9.01 -19.04
C GLU A 106 5.66 -7.56 -19.16
N ASP A 107 4.76 -6.63 -19.46
CA ASP A 107 5.06 -5.19 -19.56
C ASP A 107 4.79 -4.43 -18.26
N VAL A 108 4.32 -5.13 -17.22
CA VAL A 108 3.97 -4.53 -15.91
C VAL A 108 5.10 -4.82 -14.90
N PRO A 109 5.55 -3.81 -14.12
CA PRO A 109 6.56 -4.04 -13.09
C PRO A 109 6.14 -5.11 -12.08
N GLU A 110 7.09 -5.95 -11.65
CA GLU A 110 6.87 -7.05 -10.69
C GLU A 110 6.20 -6.57 -9.40
N ASP A 111 6.65 -5.45 -8.83
CA ASP A 111 6.03 -4.84 -7.64
C ASP A 111 4.52 -4.57 -7.80
N VAL A 112 4.08 -4.22 -9.02
CA VAL A 112 2.67 -3.96 -9.33
C VAL A 112 1.90 -5.26 -9.54
N LEU A 113 2.52 -6.27 -10.19
CA LEU A 113 1.95 -7.61 -10.33
C LEU A 113 1.70 -8.25 -8.95
N ASP A 114 2.69 -8.19 -8.05
CA ASP A 114 2.56 -8.62 -6.66
C ASP A 114 1.46 -7.87 -5.90
N GLY A 115 1.19 -6.63 -6.29
CA GLY A 115 0.11 -5.82 -5.75
C GLY A 115 -1.28 -6.26 -6.23
N LEU A 116 -1.38 -6.71 -7.49
CA LEU A 116 -2.64 -7.14 -8.13
C LEU A 116 -3.23 -8.40 -7.49
N ASP A 117 -2.38 -9.27 -6.96
CA ASP A 117 -2.82 -10.49 -6.28
C ASP A 117 -3.34 -10.23 -4.85
N ARG A 118 -3.24 -8.99 -4.37
CA ARG A 118 -3.73 -8.59 -3.05
C ARG A 118 -5.16 -8.05 -3.12
N PRO A 119 -5.96 -8.23 -2.05
CA PRO A 119 -7.27 -7.58 -1.96
C PRO A 119 -7.15 -6.06 -2.12
N LEU A 120 -8.11 -5.47 -2.83
CA LEU A 120 -8.25 -4.02 -2.88
C LEU A 120 -8.44 -3.49 -1.45
N ALA A 121 -7.83 -2.34 -1.18
CA ALA A 121 -7.93 -1.69 0.12
C ALA A 121 -8.52 -0.29 -0.03
N MET A 122 -9.13 0.22 1.03
CA MET A 122 -9.50 1.64 1.05
C MET A 122 -8.22 2.47 1.20
N LEU A 123 -7.85 3.25 0.17
CA LEU A 123 -6.68 4.12 0.23
C LEU A 123 -7.06 5.53 0.70
N THR A 124 -6.19 6.16 1.48
CA THR A 124 -6.33 7.54 1.95
C THR A 124 -5.04 8.32 1.76
N GLN A 125 -5.16 9.62 1.54
CA GLN A 125 -4.01 10.51 1.53
C GLN A 125 -3.52 10.76 2.97
N CYS A 126 -2.23 10.60 3.21
CA CYS A 126 -1.60 10.89 4.50
C CYS A 126 -1.73 12.37 4.85
N ALA A 127 -2.04 12.69 6.12
CA ALA A 127 -2.17 14.07 6.58
C ALA A 127 -0.84 14.85 6.62
N VAL A 128 0.30 14.14 6.63
CA VAL A 128 1.65 14.74 6.76
C VAL A 128 2.33 14.81 5.39
N CYS A 129 2.75 13.67 4.84
CA CYS A 129 3.48 13.64 3.57
C CYS A 129 2.60 13.68 2.32
N ARG A 130 1.27 13.68 2.45
CA ARG A 130 0.31 13.70 1.33
C ARG A 130 0.42 12.52 0.35
N ARG A 131 1.17 11.46 0.69
CA ARG A 131 1.23 10.19 -0.06
C ARG A 131 0.00 9.33 0.20
N MET A 132 -0.37 8.47 -0.76
CA MET A 132 -1.43 7.48 -0.59
C MET A 132 -0.96 6.36 0.36
N CYS A 133 -1.85 5.92 1.25
CA CYS A 133 -1.60 4.85 2.21
C CYS A 133 -2.88 4.04 2.42
N VAL A 134 -2.77 2.83 2.94
CA VAL A 134 -3.93 2.03 3.36
C VAL A 134 -4.61 2.74 4.54
N ARG A 135 -5.92 2.92 4.44
CA ARG A 135 -6.72 3.67 5.41
C ARG A 135 -6.78 2.92 6.73
N ASP A 136 -6.64 3.67 7.83
CA ASP A 136 -6.75 3.19 9.22
C ASP A 136 -5.68 2.18 9.64
N ASP A 137 -4.76 1.80 8.75
CA ASP A 137 -3.60 0.95 9.06
C ASP A 137 -2.61 1.64 10.00
N PHE A 138 -2.51 2.97 10.01
CA PHE A 138 -1.52 3.68 10.83
C PHE A 138 -2.13 4.91 11.49
N VAL A 139 -2.52 4.78 12.76
CA VAL A 139 -3.22 5.82 13.52
C VAL A 139 -2.44 6.21 14.77
N TRP A 140 -2.08 7.50 14.85
CA TRP A 140 -1.41 8.06 16.02
C TRP A 140 -2.01 9.41 16.42
N ASN A 141 -2.45 9.54 17.67
CA ASN A 141 -3.14 10.74 18.19
C ASN A 141 -4.22 11.24 17.22
N GLU A 142 -5.10 10.34 16.79
CA GLU A 142 -6.19 10.60 15.83
C GLU A 142 -5.75 10.99 14.41
N ARG A 143 -4.43 11.12 14.15
CA ARG A 143 -3.88 11.37 12.82
C ARG A 143 -3.65 10.08 12.07
N ARG A 144 -4.03 10.06 10.79
CA ARG A 144 -3.69 9.01 9.82
C ARG A 144 -2.34 9.34 9.17
N LEU A 145 -1.36 8.47 9.39
CA LEU A 145 0.01 8.62 8.89
C LEU A 145 0.31 7.56 7.83
N CYS A 146 1.36 7.77 7.02
CA CYS A 146 1.92 6.65 6.25
C CYS A 146 2.79 5.80 7.17
N ALA A 147 3.14 4.58 6.77
CA ALA A 147 3.99 3.70 7.57
C ALA A 147 5.33 4.35 7.99
N TRP A 148 5.95 5.16 7.11
CA TRP A 148 7.19 5.87 7.41
C TRP A 148 7.02 6.93 8.49
N ASP A 149 6.11 7.87 8.24
CA ASP A 149 5.82 8.98 9.16
C ASP A 149 5.27 8.44 10.49
N TYR A 150 4.52 7.34 10.46
CA TYR A 150 4.02 6.68 11.65
C TYR A 150 5.17 6.15 12.50
N HIS A 151 6.00 5.27 11.95
CA HIS A 151 7.11 4.69 12.71
C HIS A 151 8.10 5.78 13.16
N ALA A 152 8.45 6.73 12.29
CA ALA A 152 9.30 7.85 12.67
C ALA A 152 8.67 8.73 13.77
N ALA A 153 7.38 9.04 13.71
CA ALA A 153 6.72 9.88 14.71
C ALA A 153 6.46 9.14 16.04
N VAL A 154 6.13 7.86 15.98
CA VAL A 154 5.86 7.02 17.16
C VAL A 154 7.18 6.69 17.87
N PHE A 155 8.21 6.29 17.14
CA PHE A 155 9.52 5.97 17.72
C PHE A 155 10.31 7.23 18.06
N GLY A 156 10.37 8.22 17.16
CA GLY A 156 11.17 9.44 17.38
C GLY A 156 10.64 10.40 18.45
N LYS A 157 9.32 10.41 18.74
CA LYS A 157 8.75 11.27 19.81
C LYS A 157 8.60 10.57 21.15
N ARG A 158 8.66 9.24 21.16
CA ARG A 158 8.39 8.42 22.35
C ARG A 158 9.50 7.40 22.63
N GLY A 159 10.72 7.64 22.17
CA GLY A 159 11.88 6.94 22.70
C GLY A 159 11.87 7.01 24.23
N PRO A 160 12.18 5.90 24.90
CA PRO A 160 11.28 4.84 25.38
C PRO A 160 10.61 5.10 26.74
N TRP A 161 9.64 4.24 27.06
CA TRP A 161 9.27 3.98 28.46
C TRP A 161 10.45 3.31 29.15
N ARG A 162 11.10 4.04 30.05
CA ARG A 162 12.34 3.62 30.70
C ARG A 162 12.04 2.55 31.73
N SER A 163 12.67 1.38 31.57
CA SER A 163 12.94 0.33 32.56
C SER A 163 11.79 -0.30 33.37
N GLU A 164 10.60 0.30 33.40
CA GLU A 164 9.47 -0.18 34.21
C GLU A 164 8.38 -0.82 33.33
N PRO A 165 7.72 -1.89 33.82
CA PRO A 165 6.57 -2.49 33.15
C PRO A 165 5.48 -1.46 32.85
N TYR A 166 4.70 -1.68 31.79
CA TYR A 166 3.51 -0.89 31.56
C TYR A 166 2.52 -1.06 32.70
N GLU A 167 2.09 0.06 33.29
CA GLU A 167 0.86 0.11 34.07
C GLU A 167 -0.33 -0.29 33.18
N ASP A 168 -1.32 -1.00 33.75
CA ASP A 168 -2.48 -1.51 33.00
C ASP A 168 -3.24 -0.43 32.20
N ARG A 169 -3.30 0.80 32.72
CA ARG A 169 -3.93 1.94 32.04
C ARG A 169 -3.22 2.35 30.75
N LEU A 170 -1.92 2.10 30.64
CA LEU A 170 -1.11 2.50 29.49
C LEU A 170 -1.33 1.59 28.29
N PHE A 171 -1.73 0.33 28.50
CA PHE A 171 -2.06 -0.60 27.43
C PHE A 171 -3.24 -0.14 26.55
N ALA A 172 -4.15 0.67 27.11
CA ALA A 172 -5.25 1.28 26.36
C ALA A 172 -4.75 2.34 25.37
N THR A 173 -3.57 2.92 25.62
CA THR A 173 -2.97 4.01 24.83
C THR A 173 -1.87 3.53 23.89
N LEU A 174 -1.70 2.21 23.73
CA LEU A 174 -0.68 1.70 22.83
C LEU A 174 -0.92 2.20 21.40
N PRO A 175 0.14 2.62 20.69
CA PRO A 175 0.07 2.94 19.28
C PRO A 175 -0.54 1.75 18.51
N ARG A 176 -1.40 2.06 17.52
CA ARG A 176 -2.03 1.06 16.64
C ARG A 176 -1.46 1.16 15.23
N ALA A 177 -1.00 0.04 14.72
CA ALA A 177 -0.55 -0.13 13.35
C ALA A 177 -1.16 -1.40 12.76
N ALA A 178 -1.22 -1.54 11.44
CA ALA A 178 -1.57 -2.80 10.82
C ALA A 178 -0.47 -3.83 11.07
N TYR A 179 0.77 -3.45 10.76
CA TYR A 179 1.96 -4.26 10.92
C TYR A 179 3.14 -3.39 11.34
N VAL A 180 4.22 -4.06 11.79
CA VAL A 180 5.51 -3.41 12.00
C VAL A 180 6.41 -3.77 10.83
N ALA A 181 6.86 -2.76 10.07
CA ALA A 181 7.62 -2.95 8.84
C ALA A 181 9.12 -3.19 9.14
N PRO A 182 9.70 -4.38 8.90
CA PRO A 182 11.09 -4.68 9.28
C PRO A 182 12.12 -3.75 8.63
N GLY A 183 11.91 -3.39 7.35
CA GLY A 183 12.79 -2.44 6.65
C GLY A 183 12.87 -1.08 7.35
N LEU A 184 11.73 -0.57 7.82
CA LEU A 184 11.67 0.71 8.52
C LEU A 184 12.29 0.67 9.91
N LEU A 185 12.23 -0.48 10.59
CA LEU A 185 12.86 -0.65 11.89
C LEU A 185 14.38 -0.55 11.79
N GLY A 186 14.98 -1.10 10.74
CA GLY A 186 16.42 -1.02 10.49
C GLY A 186 16.91 0.43 10.34
N GLU A 187 16.14 1.26 9.64
CA GLU A 187 16.45 2.67 9.43
C GLU A 187 16.29 3.53 10.70
N LEU A 188 15.41 3.11 11.61
CA LEU A 188 15.15 3.78 12.89
C LEU A 188 15.98 3.22 14.06
N ASP A 189 16.87 2.26 13.79
CA ASP A 189 17.66 1.52 14.77
C ASP A 189 16.83 0.89 15.91
N VAL A 190 15.70 0.30 15.52
CA VAL A 190 14.78 -0.42 16.40
C VAL A 190 14.77 -1.90 16.03
N THR A 191 14.65 -2.79 17.02
CA THR A 191 14.61 -4.24 16.81
C THR A 191 13.34 -4.83 17.44
N PRO A 192 12.61 -5.72 16.75
CA PRO A 192 11.50 -6.44 17.36
C PRO A 192 12.05 -7.53 18.29
N VAL A 193 11.57 -7.55 19.54
CA VAL A 193 12.02 -8.53 20.56
C VAL A 193 10.95 -9.55 20.93
N LEU A 194 9.67 -9.22 20.72
CA LEU A 194 8.56 -10.12 20.98
C LEU A 194 7.41 -9.78 20.03
N ALA A 195 6.77 -10.79 19.45
CA ALA A 195 5.46 -10.68 18.82
C ALA A 195 4.54 -11.72 19.47
N VAL A 196 3.40 -11.28 19.98
CA VAL A 196 2.40 -12.15 20.62
C VAL A 196 1.06 -11.98 19.91
N ALA A 197 0.48 -13.11 19.51
CA ALA A 197 -0.79 -13.20 18.82
C ALA A 197 -1.60 -14.41 19.33
N GLY A 198 -2.91 -14.41 19.12
CA GLY A 198 -3.78 -15.56 19.44
C GLY A 198 -4.00 -15.87 20.93
N LEU A 199 -3.60 -14.97 21.83
CA LEU A 199 -3.80 -15.10 23.28
C LEU A 199 -4.83 -14.09 23.78
N SER A 200 -5.39 -14.33 24.97
CA SER A 200 -6.21 -13.31 25.63
C SER A 200 -5.39 -12.06 25.91
N GLU A 201 -6.04 -10.89 25.91
CA GLU A 201 -5.34 -9.61 26.11
C GLU A 201 -4.54 -9.59 27.41
N ASP A 202 -5.09 -10.09 28.52
CA ASP A 202 -4.36 -10.20 29.79
C ASP A 202 -3.08 -11.03 29.69
N LYS A 203 -3.08 -12.13 28.91
CA LYS A 203 -1.89 -12.96 28.70
C LYS A 203 -0.86 -12.24 27.84
N MET A 204 -1.31 -11.55 26.78
CA MET A 204 -0.41 -10.74 25.95
C MET A 204 0.26 -9.64 26.77
N ARG A 205 -0.50 -8.91 27.59
CA ARG A 205 0.02 -7.86 28.49
C ARG A 205 1.08 -8.38 29.45
N ARG A 206 0.85 -9.56 30.03
CA ARG A 206 1.84 -10.23 30.91
C ARG A 206 3.13 -10.56 30.17
N LEU A 207 3.04 -11.10 28.95
CA LEU A 207 4.21 -11.43 28.15
C LEU A 207 4.99 -10.18 27.72
N VAL A 208 4.28 -9.10 27.35
CA VAL A 208 4.89 -7.80 27.06
C VAL A 208 5.68 -7.29 28.26
N ASN A 209 5.07 -7.25 29.44
CA ASN A 209 5.73 -6.77 30.66
C ASN A 209 6.91 -7.66 31.05
N LEU A 210 6.81 -8.98 30.86
CA LEU A 210 7.93 -9.90 31.10
C LEU A 210 9.13 -9.58 30.18
N ALA A 211 8.88 -9.34 28.90
CA ALA A 211 9.92 -8.99 27.93
C ALA A 211 10.62 -7.65 28.26
N ILE A 212 9.89 -6.70 28.87
CA ILE A 212 10.46 -5.42 29.30
C ILE A 212 11.33 -5.59 30.55
N VAL A 213 10.88 -6.36 31.54
CA VAL A 213 11.62 -6.59 32.81
C VAL A 213 12.94 -7.30 32.58
N ASP A 214 12.98 -8.26 31.66
CA ASP A 214 14.21 -8.99 31.31
C ASP A 214 15.17 -8.17 30.44
N GLY A 215 14.70 -7.02 29.95
CA GLY A 215 15.45 -6.11 29.10
C GLY A 215 16.42 -5.22 29.88
N ASP A 216 17.72 -5.52 29.79
CA ASP A 216 18.84 -4.85 30.48
C ASP A 216 18.95 -3.34 30.21
N GLY A 217 18.11 -2.53 30.87
CA GLY A 217 18.11 -1.06 30.80
C GLY A 217 17.69 -0.44 29.46
N ALA A 218 17.35 -1.28 28.48
CA ALA A 218 17.02 -0.86 27.13
C ALA A 218 15.64 -0.22 27.02
N ALA A 219 15.47 0.45 25.90
CA ALA A 219 14.34 1.26 25.52
C ALA A 219 13.21 0.43 24.89
N PHE A 220 12.07 0.23 25.56
CA PHE A 220 10.99 -0.61 25.00
C PHE A 220 9.73 0.16 24.59
N MET A 221 9.07 -0.37 23.57
CA MET A 221 7.75 0.06 23.14
C MET A 221 6.90 -1.10 22.66
N ALA A 222 5.71 -1.28 23.26
CA ALA A 222 4.68 -2.13 22.68
C ALA A 222 3.86 -1.36 21.63
N VAL A 223 3.60 -2.01 20.51
CA VAL A 223 2.72 -1.55 19.44
C VAL A 223 1.63 -2.58 19.26
N ARG A 224 0.37 -2.14 19.16
CA ARG A 224 -0.75 -3.02 18.86
C ARG A 224 -0.85 -3.19 17.34
N THR A 225 -0.79 -4.42 16.87
CA THR A 225 -0.98 -4.80 15.48
C THR A 225 -2.37 -5.41 15.27
N VAL A 226 -2.77 -5.68 14.03
CA VAL A 226 -4.03 -6.42 13.75
C VAL A 226 -3.99 -7.84 14.31
N GLU A 227 -2.80 -8.44 14.40
CA GLU A 227 -2.60 -9.82 14.88
C GLU A 227 -2.47 -9.91 16.41
N GLY A 228 -2.04 -8.83 17.08
CA GLY A 228 -1.83 -8.82 18.52
C GLY A 228 -0.97 -7.65 19.01
N MET A 229 0.14 -7.95 19.68
CA MET A 229 1.08 -6.94 20.17
C MET A 229 2.51 -7.30 19.78
N THR A 230 3.27 -6.30 19.35
CA THR A 230 4.69 -6.40 19.08
C THR A 230 5.45 -5.50 20.04
N VAL A 231 6.46 -6.05 20.71
CA VAL A 231 7.40 -5.29 21.54
C VAL A 231 8.65 -5.02 20.73
N LEU A 232 9.02 -3.75 20.72
CA LEU A 232 10.15 -3.19 20.00
C LEU A 232 11.15 -2.62 21.00
N ARG A 233 12.43 -2.74 20.67
CA ARG A 233 13.55 -2.28 21.50
C ARG A 233 14.46 -1.37 20.67
N GLU A 234 14.76 -0.16 21.13
CA GLU A 234 15.85 0.63 20.50
C GLU A 234 17.19 -0.09 20.72
N ARG A 235 18.10 -0.01 19.75
CA ARG A 235 19.40 -0.66 19.87
C ARG A 235 20.36 0.05 20.82
#